data_AF-A0A5J4ZUG7-F1
#
_entry.id   AF-A0A5J4ZUG7-F1
#
_cell.length_a   1.000
_cell.length_b   1.000
_cell.length_c   1.000
_cell.angle_alpha   90.00
_cell.angle_beta   90.00
_cell.angle_gamma   90.00
#
_symmetry.space_group_name_H-M   'P 1'
#
loop_
_entity.id
_entity.type
_entity.pdbx_description
1 polymer ?
#
loop_
_entity_poly.entity_id
_entity_poly.type
_entity_poly.pdbx_seq_one_letter_code
_entity_poly.pdbx_strand_id
1 'polypeptide(L)'
;MSNLPSSCPTFPDCGFRQPNSGVVLSCLDCFLRNGSLYCFEYEVTPSVFLAKVRGGTCTTAPSDPPEIVINRAMYLLQNGFGNYDVFQNNCEDFALYCKTGLLTVDRLGVGRSGQASSVVGAPLAALLSSPLKLLMPSPVGVATVTAGMYCMSRYATDIGVRTDVIKVAVEDLAVNLGWGGSGEEEAEESEASKRQIVR
;
A
#
# COMPACT_ATOMS: atom_id res chain seq x y z
N MET A 1 1.07 -34.09 -4.07
CA MET A 1 1.62 -33.53 -5.32
C MET A 1 2.59 -32.43 -4.95
N SER A 2 3.87 -32.79 -4.88
CA SER A 2 4.98 -31.90 -4.49
C SER A 2 5.37 -31.01 -5.68
N ASN A 3 4.81 -29.81 -5.75
CA ASN A 3 5.32 -28.77 -6.65
C ASN A 3 6.56 -28.14 -6.00
N LEU A 4 7.73 -28.76 -6.17
CA LEU A 4 8.98 -28.01 -6.04
C LEU A 4 8.94 -26.90 -7.12
N PRO A 5 9.19 -25.63 -6.79
CA PRO A 5 9.30 -24.61 -7.83
C PRO A 5 10.45 -25.02 -8.75
N SER A 6 10.16 -25.21 -10.03
CA SER A 6 11.18 -25.39 -11.05
C SER A 6 12.15 -24.22 -10.92
N SER A 7 13.40 -24.49 -10.55
CA SER A 7 14.46 -23.49 -10.53
C SER A 7 14.47 -22.77 -11.88
N CYS A 8 14.55 -21.44 -11.86
CA CYS A 8 14.62 -20.67 -13.11
C CYS A 8 15.86 -21.11 -13.89
N PRO A 9 15.73 -21.58 -15.13
CA PRO A 9 16.88 -22.10 -15.89
C PRO A 9 17.83 -21.00 -16.36
N THR A 10 17.35 -19.75 -16.42
CA THR A 10 18.08 -18.62 -17.03
C THR A 10 18.73 -17.70 -15.99
N PHE A 11 18.10 -17.54 -14.83
CA PHE A 11 18.51 -16.56 -13.81
C PHE A 11 18.74 -17.26 -12.47
N PRO A 12 20.01 -17.46 -12.04
CA PRO A 12 20.34 -18.22 -10.82
C PRO A 12 19.68 -17.67 -9.55
N ASP A 13 19.55 -16.34 -9.43
CA ASP A 13 19.01 -15.69 -8.24
C ASP A 13 17.48 -15.53 -8.28
N CYS A 14 16.80 -16.01 -9.33
CA CYS A 14 15.36 -15.92 -9.42
C CYS A 14 14.68 -16.85 -8.39
N GLY A 15 13.83 -16.26 -7.56
CA GLY A 15 13.21 -16.89 -6.40
C GLY A 15 13.98 -16.63 -5.10
N PHE A 16 15.10 -15.90 -5.14
CA PHE A 16 15.84 -15.55 -3.94
C PHE A 16 14.99 -14.72 -2.99
N ARG A 17 15.04 -15.08 -1.71
CA ARG A 17 14.41 -14.35 -0.61
C ARG A 17 15.19 -14.59 0.67
N GLN A 18 15.32 -13.57 1.50
CA GLN A 18 15.76 -13.77 2.88
C GLN A 18 14.59 -14.30 3.73
N PRO A 19 14.84 -15.18 4.71
CA PRO A 19 13.81 -15.56 5.68
C PRO A 19 13.19 -14.32 6.33
N ASN A 20 11.86 -14.31 6.45
CA ASN A 20 11.09 -13.22 7.09
C ASN A 20 11.24 -11.83 6.46
N SER A 21 11.85 -11.69 5.27
CA SER A 21 11.99 -10.39 4.61
C SER A 21 10.69 -9.87 3.99
N GLY A 22 9.77 -10.77 3.62
CA GLY A 22 8.56 -10.42 2.87
C GLY A 22 8.81 -10.04 1.39
N VAL A 23 10.08 -9.99 0.95
CA VAL A 23 10.49 -9.54 -0.38
C VAL A 23 11.15 -10.70 -1.14
N VAL A 24 10.82 -10.84 -2.43
CA VAL A 24 11.34 -11.90 -3.29
C VAL A 24 11.90 -11.29 -4.57
N LEU A 25 13.12 -11.69 -4.94
CA LEU A 25 13.71 -11.38 -6.24
C LEU A 25 13.24 -12.40 -7.27
N SER A 26 12.77 -11.96 -8.43
CA SER A 26 12.38 -12.84 -9.52
C SER A 26 12.70 -12.22 -10.88
N CYS A 27 12.94 -13.07 -11.89
CA CYS A 27 12.95 -12.59 -13.26
C CYS A 27 11.51 -12.31 -13.71
N LEU A 28 11.39 -11.49 -14.75
CA LEU A 28 10.09 -11.05 -15.25
C LEU A 28 9.26 -12.21 -15.80
N ASP A 29 9.89 -13.17 -16.48
CA ASP A 29 9.20 -14.33 -17.06
C ASP A 29 8.59 -15.24 -15.98
N CYS A 30 9.33 -15.51 -14.90
CA CYS A 30 8.81 -16.31 -13.78
C CYS A 30 7.75 -15.57 -12.98
N PHE A 31 7.87 -14.24 -12.83
CA PHE A 31 6.86 -13.40 -12.19
C PHE A 31 5.55 -13.40 -13.01
N LEU A 32 5.66 -13.16 -14.31
CA LEU A 32 4.51 -13.06 -15.21
C LEU A 32 3.82 -14.39 -15.40
N ARG A 33 4.58 -15.47 -15.55
CA ARG A 33 4.09 -16.75 -16.08
C ARG A 33 3.39 -16.51 -17.43
N ASN A 34 2.05 -16.41 -17.43
CA ASN A 34 1.23 -16.13 -18.61
C ASN A 34 0.42 -14.83 -18.49
N GLY A 35 0.74 -14.00 -17.50
CA GLY A 35 0.09 -12.71 -17.24
C GLY A 35 0.64 -11.58 -18.12
N SER A 36 0.08 -10.39 -17.94
CA SER A 36 0.54 -9.14 -18.55
C SER A 36 0.94 -8.13 -17.49
N LEU A 37 1.84 -7.21 -17.87
CA LEU A 37 2.23 -6.09 -17.01
C LEU A 37 1.48 -4.83 -17.41
N TYR A 38 1.15 -4.03 -16.40
CA TYR A 38 0.80 -2.64 -16.57
C TYR A 38 1.91 -1.81 -15.91
N CYS A 39 2.44 -0.82 -16.64
CA CYS A 39 3.44 0.09 -16.10
C CYS A 39 2.74 1.19 -15.32
N PHE A 40 2.98 1.25 -14.01
CA PHE A 40 2.48 2.32 -13.17
C PHE A 40 3.15 3.65 -13.53
N GLU A 41 2.35 4.69 -13.75
CA GLU A 41 2.85 6.00 -14.19
C GLU A 41 3.18 6.91 -12.99
N TYR A 42 4.36 7.53 -13.02
CA TYR A 42 4.82 8.49 -12.02
C TYR A 42 4.84 9.89 -12.61
N GLU A 43 4.82 10.92 -11.76
CA GLU A 43 4.85 12.32 -12.17
C GLU A 43 3.74 12.70 -13.17
N VAL A 44 2.57 12.06 -13.07
CA VAL A 44 1.45 12.43 -13.95
C VAL A 44 0.87 13.77 -13.51
N THR A 45 0.35 14.53 -14.47
CA THR A 45 -0.37 15.77 -14.15
C THR A 45 -1.66 15.47 -13.39
N PRO A 46 -2.18 16.41 -12.56
CA PRO A 46 -3.45 16.23 -11.87
C PRO A 46 -4.63 15.91 -12.80
N SER A 47 -4.64 16.45 -14.02
CA SER A 47 -5.68 16.16 -15.01
C SER A 47 -5.61 14.72 -15.51
N VAL A 48 -4.41 14.18 -15.77
CA VAL A 48 -4.21 12.77 -16.14
C VAL A 48 -4.60 11.86 -14.97
N PHE A 49 -4.22 12.20 -13.74
CA PHE A 49 -4.60 11.44 -12.55
C PHE A 49 -6.12 11.35 -12.39
N LEU A 50 -6.82 12.49 -12.48
CA LEU A 50 -8.28 12.56 -12.35
C LEU A 50 -9.02 11.85 -13.50
N ALA A 51 -8.42 11.78 -14.69
CA ALA A 51 -8.98 11.04 -15.82
C ALA A 51 -8.85 9.51 -15.67
N LYS A 52 -7.85 9.02 -14.92
CA LYS A 52 -7.66 7.59 -14.63
C LYS A 52 -8.61 7.16 -13.51
N VAL A 53 -9.82 6.73 -13.90
CA VAL A 53 -10.89 6.32 -12.96
C VAL A 53 -10.49 5.15 -12.06
N ARG A 54 -9.58 4.28 -12.52
CA ARG A 54 -9.10 3.14 -11.74
C ARG A 54 -7.89 3.54 -10.89
N GLY A 55 -8.02 3.37 -9.57
CA GLY A 55 -6.91 3.53 -8.64
C GLY A 55 -5.76 2.55 -8.89
N GLY A 56 -4.59 2.85 -8.34
CA GLY A 56 -3.39 2.01 -8.45
C GLY A 56 -2.80 1.91 -9.85
N THR A 57 -2.98 2.94 -10.68
CA THR A 57 -2.44 3.00 -12.06
C THR A 57 -1.44 4.13 -12.27
N CYS A 58 -1.50 5.18 -11.45
CA CYS A 58 -0.60 6.32 -11.52
C CYS A 58 -0.54 7.07 -10.19
N THR A 59 0.46 7.94 -10.07
CA THR A 59 0.61 8.92 -8.99
C THR A 59 1.18 10.24 -9.53
N THR A 60 0.86 11.35 -8.87
CA THR A 60 1.48 12.65 -9.19
C THR A 60 2.88 12.79 -8.60
N ALA A 61 3.27 11.89 -7.67
CA ALA A 61 4.62 11.89 -7.11
C ALA A 61 5.68 11.51 -8.16
N PRO A 62 6.82 12.23 -8.22
CA PRO A 62 7.93 11.85 -9.08
C PRO A 62 8.62 10.58 -8.56
N SER A 63 9.13 9.78 -9.50
CA SER A 63 10.03 8.68 -9.17
C SER A 63 11.44 9.22 -8.93
N ASP A 64 12.15 8.62 -7.98
CA ASP A 64 13.59 8.80 -7.84
C ASP A 64 14.36 8.15 -9.00
N PRO A 65 15.64 8.51 -9.19
CA PRO A 65 16.50 7.90 -10.20
C PRO A 65 16.60 6.37 -10.06
N PRO A 66 16.73 5.62 -11.17
CA PRO A 66 16.75 4.16 -11.16
C PRO A 66 17.76 3.55 -10.19
N GLU A 67 18.93 4.16 -10.04
CA GLU A 67 20.01 3.68 -9.17
C GLU A 67 19.56 3.67 -7.71
N ILE A 68 18.85 4.71 -7.28
CA ILE A 68 18.31 4.82 -5.93
C ILE A 68 17.17 3.83 -5.73
N VAL A 69 16.27 3.71 -6.72
CA VAL A 69 15.15 2.76 -6.67
C VAL A 69 15.64 1.32 -6.53
N ILE A 70 16.61 0.93 -7.35
CA ILE A 70 17.22 -0.41 -7.33
C ILE A 70 17.92 -0.63 -5.99
N ASN A 71 18.67 0.36 -5.49
CA ASN A 71 19.34 0.26 -4.20
C ASN A 71 18.34 -0.01 -3.06
N ARG A 72 17.22 0.71 -2.99
CA ARG A 72 16.18 0.45 -1.97
C ARG A 72 15.62 -0.95 -2.06
N ALA A 73 15.23 -1.37 -3.26
CA ALA A 73 14.63 -2.69 -3.46
C ALA A 73 15.59 -3.82 -3.06
N MET A 74 16.87 -3.71 -3.43
CA MET A 74 17.90 -4.69 -3.08
C MET A 74 18.25 -4.66 -1.59
N TYR A 75 18.26 -3.48 -0.96
CA TYR A 75 18.47 -3.35 0.47
C TYR A 75 17.34 -4.02 1.26
N LEU A 76 16.08 -3.78 0.88
CA LEU A 76 14.91 -4.38 1.51
C LEU A 76 14.75 -5.88 1.21
N LEU A 77 15.25 -6.35 0.07
CA LEU A 77 15.39 -7.80 -0.19
C LEU A 77 16.27 -8.48 0.85
N GLN A 78 17.32 -7.79 1.33
CA GLN A 78 18.26 -8.34 2.30
C GLN A 78 17.82 -8.13 3.76
N ASN A 79 17.20 -6.99 4.06
CA ASN A 79 16.89 -6.59 5.44
C ASN A 79 15.40 -6.73 5.80
N GLY A 80 14.54 -6.94 4.80
CA GLY A 80 13.10 -7.06 4.97
C GLY A 80 12.34 -5.75 4.88
N PHE A 81 11.04 -5.86 4.62
CA PHE A 81 10.08 -4.75 4.56
C PHE A 81 8.89 -5.00 5.52
N GLY A 82 9.19 -5.49 6.72
CA GLY A 82 8.17 -5.78 7.73
C GLY A 82 7.19 -6.89 7.34
N ASN A 83 6.15 -7.05 8.15
CA ASN A 83 5.12 -8.07 7.94
C ASN A 83 4.13 -7.62 6.87
N TYR A 84 3.88 -8.50 5.90
CA TYR A 84 2.91 -8.23 4.85
C TYR A 84 1.48 -8.26 5.41
N ASP A 85 0.75 -7.17 5.25
CA ASP A 85 -0.70 -7.09 5.44
C ASP A 85 -1.35 -6.61 4.13
N VAL A 86 -2.59 -7.03 3.83
CA VAL A 86 -3.22 -6.71 2.54
C VAL A 86 -3.72 -5.26 2.49
N PHE A 87 -4.07 -4.70 3.66
CA PHE A 87 -4.61 -3.35 3.80
C PHE A 87 -3.53 -2.31 4.12
N GLN A 88 -2.39 -2.76 4.65
CA GLN A 88 -1.24 -1.96 5.04
C GLN A 88 0.05 -2.73 4.76
N ASN A 89 1.11 -2.04 4.36
CA ASN A 89 2.42 -2.66 4.14
C ASN A 89 2.36 -3.80 3.08
N ASN A 90 1.60 -3.56 2.00
CA ASN A 90 1.45 -4.52 0.91
C ASN A 90 2.41 -4.23 -0.27
N CYS A 91 2.18 -4.91 -1.40
CA CYS A 91 2.98 -4.73 -2.61
C CYS A 91 2.97 -3.30 -3.16
N GLU A 92 1.86 -2.57 -3.02
CA GLU A 92 1.75 -1.17 -3.46
C GLU A 92 2.62 -0.28 -2.58
N ASP A 93 2.55 -0.44 -1.25
CA ASP A 93 3.35 0.33 -0.30
C ASP A 93 4.85 0.08 -0.53
N PHE A 94 5.25 -1.18 -0.72
CA PHE A 94 6.62 -1.55 -1.06
C PHE A 94 7.11 -0.90 -2.36
N ALA A 95 6.33 -1.02 -3.43
CA ALA A 95 6.70 -0.48 -4.74
C ALA A 95 6.78 1.05 -4.72
N LEU A 96 5.82 1.70 -4.05
CA LEU A 96 5.74 3.15 -3.95
C LEU A 96 6.89 3.71 -3.10
N TYR A 97 7.22 3.07 -1.98
CA TYR A 97 8.39 3.41 -1.19
C TYR A 97 9.69 3.23 -2.00
N CYS A 98 9.87 2.09 -2.66
CA CYS A 98 11.05 1.87 -3.50
C CYS A 98 11.19 2.95 -4.58
N LYS A 99 10.08 3.42 -5.16
CA LYS A 99 10.08 4.39 -6.25
C LYS A 99 10.20 5.84 -5.81
N THR A 100 9.69 6.21 -4.64
CA THR A 100 9.57 7.63 -4.22
C THR A 100 10.34 7.96 -2.93
N GLY A 101 10.66 6.93 -2.13
CA GLY A 101 11.19 7.05 -0.78
C GLY A 101 10.18 7.59 0.23
N LEU A 102 8.92 7.78 -0.17
CA LEU A 102 7.87 8.35 0.67
C LEU A 102 7.16 7.27 1.49
N LEU A 103 6.91 7.59 2.76
CA LEU A 103 6.09 6.81 3.66
C LEU A 103 5.03 7.69 4.30
N THR A 104 3.87 7.10 4.50
CA THR A 104 2.74 7.73 5.19
C THR A 104 2.97 7.72 6.69
N VAL A 105 2.88 8.88 7.33
CA VAL A 105 2.95 9.02 8.79
C VAL A 105 1.58 8.64 9.36
N ASP A 106 1.48 7.48 10.01
CA ASP A 106 0.23 7.04 10.63
C ASP A 106 -0.14 7.98 11.79
N ARG A 107 -1.16 8.81 11.57
CA ARG A 107 -1.86 9.50 12.67
C ARG A 107 -3.25 8.93 12.95
N LEU A 108 -3.83 8.20 12.01
CA LEU A 108 -5.14 7.54 12.13
C LEU A 108 -5.09 6.28 11.27
N GLY A 109 -5.29 5.09 11.82
CA GLY A 109 -5.17 3.78 11.16
C GLY A 109 -6.14 3.50 9.99
N VAL A 110 -6.18 4.38 8.99
CA VAL A 110 -6.86 4.22 7.71
C VAL A 110 -5.83 3.67 6.71
N GLY A 111 -6.18 2.58 6.02
CA GLY A 111 -5.26 1.81 5.17
C GLY A 111 -4.37 2.65 4.24
N ARG A 112 -3.08 2.30 4.18
CA ARG A 112 -2.03 3.07 3.50
C ARG A 112 -2.11 3.01 1.97
N SER A 113 -2.69 1.94 1.44
CA SER A 113 -2.69 1.67 0.00
C SER A 113 -3.74 2.50 -0.75
N GLY A 114 -3.42 2.97 -1.95
CA GLY A 114 -4.34 3.73 -2.80
C GLY A 114 -5.60 2.95 -3.17
N GLN A 115 -5.54 1.61 -3.16
CA GLN A 115 -6.71 0.72 -3.31
C GLN A 115 -7.53 0.55 -2.03
N ALA A 116 -6.93 0.68 -0.84
CA ALA A 116 -7.58 0.46 0.45
C ALA A 116 -8.20 1.74 1.03
N SER A 117 -7.63 2.90 0.71
CA SER A 117 -8.13 4.21 1.13
C SER A 117 -9.48 4.59 0.47
N SER A 118 -9.97 3.79 -0.49
CA SER A 118 -11.27 3.98 -1.12
C SER A 118 -12.46 3.52 -0.26
N VAL A 119 -12.50 3.86 1.03
CA VAL A 119 -13.71 3.65 1.86
C VAL A 119 -14.78 4.63 1.40
N VAL A 120 -15.47 4.25 0.33
CA VAL A 120 -16.67 4.86 -0.24
C VAL A 120 -17.86 4.74 0.74
N GLY A 121 -17.72 3.98 1.83
CA GLY A 121 -18.78 3.73 2.80
C GLY A 121 -19.22 4.96 3.62
N ALA A 122 -18.28 5.74 4.15
CA ALA A 122 -18.61 6.90 4.98
C ALA A 122 -19.21 8.09 4.17
N PRO A 123 -18.71 8.42 2.96
CA PRO A 123 -19.28 9.49 2.15
C PRO A 123 -20.69 9.20 1.64
N LEU A 124 -21.00 7.95 1.24
CA LEU A 124 -22.31 7.61 0.66
C LEU A 124 -23.44 7.68 1.71
N ALA A 125 -23.16 7.22 2.94
CA ALA A 125 -24.12 7.32 4.04
C ALA A 125 -24.42 8.79 4.42
N ALA A 126 -23.37 9.63 4.49
CA ALA A 126 -23.52 11.07 4.76
C ALA A 126 -24.28 11.81 3.66
N LEU A 127 -24.11 11.42 2.38
CA LEU A 127 -24.89 11.96 1.26
C LEU A 127 -26.38 11.62 1.38
N LEU A 128 -26.71 10.40 1.84
CA LEU A 128 -28.10 9.96 1.99
C LEU A 128 -28.81 10.60 3.19
N SER A 129 -28.06 11.02 4.22
CA SER A 129 -28.55 11.66 5.45
C SER A 129 -28.47 13.19 5.45
N SER A 130 -27.86 13.81 4.43
CA SER A 130 -27.64 15.26 4.33
C SER A 130 -28.76 15.98 3.55
N PRO A 131 -29.04 17.27 3.85
CA PRO A 131 -29.90 18.14 3.02
C PRO A 131 -29.46 18.23 1.55
N LEU A 132 -28.23 17.82 1.21
CA LEU A 132 -27.71 17.78 -0.15
C LEU A 132 -28.57 16.93 -1.11
N LYS A 133 -29.35 15.96 -0.59
CA LYS A 133 -30.37 15.24 -1.38
C LYS A 133 -31.34 16.19 -2.10
N LEU A 134 -31.68 17.33 -1.50
CA LEU A 134 -32.57 18.32 -2.10
C LEU A 134 -31.94 19.04 -3.30
N LEU A 135 -30.61 19.05 -3.39
CA LEU A 135 -29.85 19.65 -4.49
C LEU A 135 -29.47 18.61 -5.57
N MET A 136 -29.77 17.32 -5.36
CA MET A 136 -29.49 16.22 -6.29
C MET A 136 -30.80 15.46 -6.62
N PRO A 137 -31.78 16.10 -7.29
CA PRO A 137 -33.11 15.53 -7.47
C PRO A 137 -33.16 14.38 -8.49
N SER A 138 -32.09 14.15 -9.26
CA SER A 138 -32.04 13.11 -10.30
C SER A 138 -30.96 12.07 -10.02
N PRO A 139 -31.15 10.80 -10.45
CA PRO A 139 -30.12 9.76 -10.37
C PRO A 139 -28.79 10.16 -11.03
N VAL A 140 -28.85 10.95 -12.11
CA VAL A 140 -27.67 11.50 -12.79
C VAL A 140 -26.91 12.46 -11.88
N GLY A 141 -27.61 13.36 -11.18
CA GLY A 141 -26.97 14.28 -10.23
C GLY A 141 -26.25 13.56 -9.10
N VAL A 142 -26.88 12.53 -8.51
CA VAL A 142 -26.25 11.69 -7.47
C VAL A 142 -25.01 10.99 -8.00
N ALA A 143 -25.07 10.42 -9.20
CA ALA A 143 -23.93 9.76 -9.82
C ALA A 143 -22.76 10.73 -10.08
N THR A 144 -23.04 11.93 -10.61
CA THR A 144 -22.03 12.96 -10.87
C THR A 144 -21.34 13.42 -9.58
N VAL A 145 -22.10 13.71 -8.51
CA VAL A 145 -21.51 14.11 -7.22
C VAL A 145 -20.67 12.97 -6.63
N THR A 146 -21.16 11.74 -6.66
CA THR A 146 -20.44 10.58 -6.13
C THR A 146 -19.13 10.36 -6.88
N ALA A 147 -19.15 10.44 -8.21
CA ALA A 147 -17.95 10.33 -9.05
C ALA A 147 -16.96 11.47 -8.76
N GLY A 148 -17.44 12.71 -8.67
CA GLY A 148 -16.62 13.87 -8.33
C GLY A 148 -15.95 13.74 -6.95
N MET A 149 -16.70 13.31 -5.93
CA MET A 149 -16.17 13.05 -4.60
C MET A 149 -15.15 11.91 -4.60
N TYR A 150 -15.39 10.84 -5.35
CA TYR A 150 -14.42 9.75 -5.51
C TYR A 150 -13.12 10.26 -6.12
N CYS A 151 -13.17 10.97 -7.25
CA CYS A 151 -11.97 11.49 -7.92
C CYS A 151 -11.21 12.48 -7.03
N MET A 152 -11.92 13.38 -6.33
CA MET A 152 -11.31 14.34 -5.40
C MET A 152 -10.67 13.64 -4.20
N SER A 153 -11.35 12.67 -3.59
CA SER A 153 -10.82 11.88 -2.47
C SER A 153 -9.58 11.10 -2.89
N ARG A 154 -9.62 10.45 -4.06
CA ARG A 154 -8.48 9.75 -4.65
C ARG A 154 -7.30 10.68 -4.91
N TYR A 155 -7.55 11.89 -5.40
CA TYR A 155 -6.52 12.89 -5.62
C TYR A 155 -5.91 13.41 -4.32
N ALA A 156 -6.73 13.72 -3.31
CA ALA A 156 -6.26 14.21 -2.02
C ALA A 156 -5.44 13.16 -1.24
N THR A 157 -5.70 11.88 -1.50
CA THR A 157 -4.98 10.74 -0.90
C THR A 157 -3.78 10.27 -1.73
N ASP A 158 -3.56 10.85 -2.91
CA ASP A 158 -2.37 10.57 -3.71
C ASP A 158 -1.10 10.95 -2.95
N ILE A 159 -0.06 10.10 -3.04
CA ILE A 159 1.17 10.30 -2.26
C ILE A 159 1.93 11.57 -2.68
N GLY A 160 1.73 12.06 -3.91
CA GLY A 160 2.30 13.31 -4.40
C GLY A 160 1.55 14.57 -3.96
N VAL A 161 0.35 14.42 -3.38
CA VAL A 161 -0.53 15.54 -2.98
C VAL A 161 -0.65 15.66 -1.47
N ARG A 162 -0.74 14.53 -0.77
CA ARG A 162 -0.94 14.49 0.67
C ARG A 162 0.24 15.10 1.42
N THR A 163 -0.03 15.67 2.60
CA THR A 163 0.95 16.40 3.41
C THR A 163 1.52 15.61 4.58
N ASP A 164 0.96 14.44 4.85
CA ASP A 164 1.33 13.52 5.94
C ASP A 164 2.27 12.40 5.45
N VAL A 165 3.15 12.72 4.51
CA VAL A 165 4.21 11.83 4.03
C VAL A 165 5.57 12.39 4.36
N ILE A 166 6.51 11.49 4.65
CA ILE A 166 7.91 11.81 4.90
C ILE A 166 8.79 10.99 3.97
N LYS A 167 9.88 11.60 3.48
CA LYS A 167 10.91 10.87 2.74
C LYS A 167 11.87 10.24 3.73
N VAL A 168 12.05 8.92 3.65
CA VAL A 168 12.83 8.14 4.62
C VAL A 168 13.92 7.36 3.88
N ALA A 169 15.15 7.42 4.37
CA ALA A 169 16.26 6.62 3.87
C ALA A 169 16.00 5.12 4.13
N VAL A 170 16.54 4.24 3.29
CA VAL A 170 16.21 2.80 3.36
C VAL A 170 16.82 2.14 4.59
N GLU A 171 17.95 2.66 5.02
CA GLU A 171 18.66 2.23 6.22
C GLU A 171 17.81 2.51 7.46
N ASP A 172 17.25 3.72 7.57
CA ASP A 172 16.37 4.12 8.68
C ASP A 172 15.08 3.31 8.70
N LEU A 173 14.52 3.00 7.53
CA LEU A 173 13.30 2.21 7.44
C LEU A 173 13.52 0.79 7.95
N ALA A 174 14.57 0.11 7.49
CA ALA A 174 14.82 -1.27 7.86
C ALA A 174 15.13 -1.45 9.36
N VAL A 175 15.83 -0.47 9.96
CA VAL A 175 16.10 -0.47 11.41
C VAL A 175 14.79 -0.39 12.21
N ASN A 176 13.86 0.46 11.80
CA ASN A 176 12.59 0.63 12.51
C ASN A 176 11.63 -0.55 12.31
N LEU A 177 11.64 -1.19 11.14
CA LEU A 177 10.83 -2.40 10.89
C LEU A 177 11.37 -3.63 11.63
N GLY A 178 12.68 -3.68 11.90
CA GLY A 178 13.32 -4.73 12.69
C GLY A 178 12.94 -4.73 14.17
N TRP A 179 12.32 -3.66 14.68
CA TRP A 179 11.96 -3.52 16.10
C TRP A 179 10.49 -3.85 16.42
N GLY A 180 9.65 -4.07 15.40
CA GLY A 180 8.22 -4.35 15.58
C GLY A 180 7.87 -5.77 16.11
N GLY A 181 8.88 -6.59 16.43
CA GLY A 181 8.71 -7.99 16.84
C GLY A 181 8.74 -8.25 18.36
N SER A 182 8.85 -7.23 19.20
CA SER A 182 8.90 -7.41 20.67
C SER A 182 7.85 -6.57 21.39
N GLY A 183 6.58 -6.80 21.05
CA GLY A 183 5.42 -6.16 21.69
C GLY A 183 4.28 -7.13 21.98
N GLU A 184 4.59 -8.43 22.14
CA GLU A 184 3.65 -9.46 22.59
C GLU A 184 4.09 -10.02 23.95
N GLU A 185 4.28 -9.17 24.95
CA GLU A 185 4.36 -9.60 26.36
C GLU A 185 3.67 -8.56 27.25
N GLU A 186 2.38 -8.31 27.03
CA GLU A 186 1.52 -7.64 28.02
C GLU A 186 0.03 -7.95 27.75
N ALA A 187 -0.30 -9.24 27.59
CA ALA A 187 -1.70 -9.67 27.50
C ALA A 187 -2.04 -11.00 28.21
N GLU A 188 -1.07 -11.74 28.74
CA GLU A 188 -1.36 -13.03 29.40
C GLU A 188 -1.48 -12.97 30.93
N GLU A 189 -1.04 -11.90 31.61
CA GLU A 189 -1.14 -11.86 33.08
C GLU A 189 -2.56 -11.54 33.60
N SER A 190 -3.43 -10.94 32.76
CA SER A 190 -4.81 -10.57 33.16
C SER A 190 -5.84 -11.72 33.07
N GLU A 191 -5.59 -12.76 32.26
CA GLU A 191 -6.52 -13.90 32.12
C GLU A 191 -6.35 -14.96 33.22
N ALA A 192 -5.13 -15.14 33.75
CA ALA A 192 -4.86 -16.09 34.83
C ALA A 192 -5.47 -15.65 36.17
N SER A 193 -5.48 -14.34 36.47
CA SER A 193 -6.02 -13.81 37.73
C SER A 193 -7.56 -13.82 37.80
N LYS A 194 -8.27 -13.89 36.66
CA LYS A 194 -9.74 -13.90 36.64
C LYS A 194 -10.37 -15.28 36.86
N ARG A 195 -9.61 -16.36 36.66
CA ARG A 195 -10.11 -17.74 36.87
C ARG A 195 -9.95 -18.27 38.30
N GLN A 196 -9.26 -17.54 39.19
CA GLN A 196 -9.12 -17.90 40.60
C GLN A 196 -10.14 -17.24 41.55
N ILE A 197 -10.97 -16.30 41.07
CA ILE A 197 -11.95 -15.59 41.92
C ILE A 197 -13.38 -16.19 41.82
N VAL A 198 -13.59 -17.21 40.97
CA VAL A 198 -14.87 -17.92 40.89
C VAL A 198 -14.68 -19.36 41.37
N ARG A 199 -14.60 -19.54 42.69
CA ARG A 199 -15.02 -20.74 43.41
C ARG A 199 -15.30 -20.41 44.86
#